data_AF-T0M558-F1
#
_entry.id   AF-T0M558-F1
#
_cell.length_a   1.000
_cell.length_b   1.000
_cell.length_c   1.000
_cell.angle_alpha   90.00
_cell.angle_beta   90.00
_cell.angle_gamma   90.00
#
_symmetry.space_group_name_H-M   'P 1'
#
loop_
_entity.id
_entity.type
_entity.pdbx_description
1 polymer ?
#
loop_
_entity_poly.entity_id
_entity_poly.type
_entity_poly.pdbx_seq_one_letter_code
_entity_poly.pdbx_strand_id
1 'polypeptide(L)'
;MGRCHNILFYDPYLIIGLILIIMAVSIAMKQKLQFTGILAPSSGLIAIYYGANAYMDKMASSPITMLGLYISSGLTGVFTFPTTLIYDMLPGKAKVSKLWTVVLVIFWIGLAVAAVLAALTAIEAVPQHLLSAP
;
A
#
# COMPACT_ATOMS: atom_id res chain seq x y z
N MET A 1 18.80 24.62 -0.85
CA MET A 1 17.54 24.21 -1.51
C MET A 1 17.10 22.86 -0.93
N GLY A 2 16.02 22.87 -0.15
CA GLY A 2 15.10 21.76 0.20
C GLY A 2 15.62 20.39 0.65
N ARG A 3 16.04 20.22 1.91
CA ARG A 3 16.26 18.89 2.55
C ARG A 3 14.96 18.25 3.12
N CYS A 4 13.80 18.48 2.50
CA CYS A 4 12.52 17.86 2.91
C CYS A 4 12.11 16.68 2.02
N HIS A 5 13.07 15.95 1.44
CA HIS A 5 12.77 14.82 0.56
C HIS A 5 12.42 13.53 1.34
N ASN A 6 12.81 13.41 2.61
CA ASN A 6 12.64 12.15 3.37
C ASN A 6 11.21 11.88 3.86
N ILE A 7 10.38 12.90 4.10
CA ILE A 7 9.06 12.68 4.71
C ILE A 7 8.06 12.12 3.67
N LEU A 8 8.16 12.58 2.42
CA LEU A 8 7.30 12.16 1.32
C LEU A 8 7.48 10.68 0.92
N PHE A 9 8.66 10.10 1.24
CA PHE A 9 8.98 8.71 0.94
C PHE A 9 8.36 7.68 1.90
N TYR A 10 7.97 8.12 3.11
CA TYR A 10 7.41 7.22 4.12
C TYR A 10 5.88 7.22 4.21
N ASP A 11 5.23 8.22 3.61
CA ASP A 11 3.77 8.36 3.59
C ASP A 11 3.01 7.13 3.06
N PRO A 12 3.45 6.42 2.00
CA PRO A 12 2.75 5.24 1.51
C PRO A 12 2.75 4.08 2.53
N TYR A 13 3.84 3.89 3.28
CA TYR A 13 3.92 2.85 4.31
C TYR A 13 2.97 3.14 5.45
N LEU A 14 2.94 4.40 5.89
CA LEU A 14 2.11 4.83 7.00
C LEU A 14 0.63 4.68 6.61
N ILE A 15 0.27 5.09 5.39
CA ILE A 15 -1.09 4.97 4.87
C ILE A 15 -1.50 3.50 4.70
N ILE A 16 -0.64 2.63 4.17
CA ILE A 16 -0.95 1.19 4.06
C ILE A 16 -1.07 0.52 5.43
N GLY A 17 -0.16 0.83 6.35
CA GLY A 17 -0.22 0.33 7.72
C GLY A 17 -1.52 0.76 8.41
N LEU A 18 -1.92 2.02 8.24
CA LEU A 18 -3.18 2.55 8.75
C LEU A 18 -4.39 1.82 8.13
N ILE A 19 -4.40 1.62 6.81
CA ILE A 19 -5.47 0.89 6.10
C ILE A 19 -5.59 -0.54 6.64
N LEU A 20 -4.47 -1.25 6.83
CA LEU A 20 -4.46 -2.61 7.37
C LEU A 20 -4.97 -2.67 8.81
N ILE A 21 -4.58 -1.72 9.66
CA ILE A 21 -5.07 -1.63 11.05
C ILE A 21 -6.57 -1.36 11.06
N ILE A 22 -7.05 -0.38 10.29
CA ILE A 22 -8.48 -0.05 10.20
C ILE A 22 -9.25 -1.27 9.66
N MET A 23 -8.73 -1.96 8.65
CA MET A 23 -9.32 -3.19 8.09
C MET A 23 -9.43 -4.29 9.15
N ALA A 24 -8.36 -4.55 9.90
CA ALA A 24 -8.33 -5.56 10.96
C ALA A 24 -9.30 -5.23 12.11
N VAL A 25 -9.35 -3.96 12.53
CA VAL A 25 -10.30 -3.48 13.55
C VAL A 25 -11.74 -3.61 13.08
N SER A 26 -12.05 -3.20 11.84
CA SER A 26 -13.38 -3.35 11.25
C SER A 26 -13.83 -4.81 11.21
N ILE A 27 -12.94 -5.73 10.84
CA ILE A 27 -13.20 -7.19 10.86
C ILE A 27 -13.47 -7.67 12.29
N ALA A 28 -12.63 -7.30 13.25
CA ALA A 28 -12.78 -7.70 14.65
C ALA A 28 -14.09 -7.19 15.27
N MET A 29 -14.50 -5.97 14.90
CA MET A 29 -15.75 -5.35 15.37
C MET A 29 -16.98 -5.71 14.54
N LYS A 30 -16.85 -6.56 13.51
CA LYS A 30 -17.91 -6.93 12.55
C LYS A 30 -18.59 -5.71 11.90
N GLN A 31 -17.83 -4.64 11.68
CA GLN A 31 -18.29 -3.43 11.00
C GLN A 31 -18.12 -3.56 9.49
N LYS A 32 -18.91 -2.80 8.73
CA LYS A 32 -18.76 -2.75 7.26
C LYS A 32 -17.40 -2.18 6.88
N LEU A 33 -16.69 -2.88 6.00
CA LEU A 33 -15.38 -2.46 5.51
C LEU A 33 -15.44 -1.43 4.37
N GLN A 34 -16.63 -1.11 3.87
CA GLN A 34 -16.84 -0.15 2.77
C GLN A 34 -16.10 1.20 2.95
N PHE A 35 -16.03 1.75 4.16
CA PHE A 35 -15.34 3.03 4.40
C PHE A 35 -13.82 2.92 4.21
N THR A 36 -13.21 1.86 4.74
CA THR A 36 -11.79 1.53 4.52
C THR A 36 -11.53 1.25 3.04
N GLY A 37 -12.48 0.56 2.40
CA GLY A 37 -12.47 0.26 0.99
C GLY A 37 -12.50 1.51 0.10
N ILE A 38 -13.22 2.57 0.45
CA ILE A 38 -13.33 3.77 -0.41
C ILE A 38 -12.08 4.66 -0.32
N LEU A 39 -11.44 4.71 0.85
CA LEU A 39 -10.27 5.57 1.07
C LEU A 39 -8.96 4.96 0.55
N ALA A 40 -8.86 3.63 0.55
CA ALA A 40 -7.66 2.91 0.15
C ALA A 40 -7.28 3.09 -1.35
N PRO A 41 -8.22 3.09 -2.33
CA PRO A 41 -7.91 3.30 -3.74
C PRO A 41 -7.40 4.70 -4.03
N SER A 42 -8.03 5.72 -3.43
CA SER A 42 -7.60 7.12 -3.59
C SER A 42 -6.16 7.28 -3.13
N SER A 43 -5.85 6.72 -1.96
CA SER A 43 -4.48 6.69 -1.43
C SER A 43 -3.53 5.88 -2.31
N GLY A 44 -3.99 4.76 -2.85
CA GLY A 44 -3.20 3.90 -3.74
C GLY A 44 -2.86 4.57 -5.06
N LEU A 45 -3.81 5.25 -5.71
CA LEU A 45 -3.58 6.01 -6.93
C LEU A 45 -2.61 7.18 -6.70
N ILE A 46 -2.76 7.88 -5.57
CA ILE A 46 -1.84 8.95 -5.16
C ILE A 46 -0.43 8.37 -4.99
N ALA A 47 -0.28 7.20 -4.35
CA ALA A 47 1.02 6.54 -4.23
C ALA A 47 1.63 6.22 -5.61
N ILE A 48 0.87 5.61 -6.53
CA ILE A 48 1.40 5.33 -7.89
C ILE A 48 1.87 6.61 -8.57
N TYR A 49 1.07 7.68 -8.50
CA TYR A 49 1.41 8.98 -9.08
C TYR A 49 2.69 9.56 -8.47
N TYR A 50 2.82 9.56 -7.14
CA TYR A 50 4.02 10.06 -6.47
C TYR A 50 5.26 9.22 -6.81
N GLY A 51 5.15 7.89 -6.80
CA GLY A 51 6.25 7.00 -7.13
C GLY A 51 6.73 7.16 -8.57
N ALA A 52 5.81 7.32 -9.52
CA ALA A 52 6.14 7.56 -10.92
C ALA A 52 6.88 8.88 -11.13
N ASN A 53 6.42 9.97 -10.50
CA ASN A 53 7.09 11.26 -10.58
C ASN A 53 8.46 11.24 -9.89
N ALA A 54 8.55 10.66 -8.69
CA ALA A 54 9.82 10.53 -7.97
C ALA A 54 10.88 9.72 -8.76
N TYR A 55 10.43 8.73 -9.54
CA TYR A 55 11.30 7.98 -10.45
C TYR A 55 11.80 8.84 -11.62
N MET A 56 10.91 9.61 -12.26
CA MET A 56 11.27 10.51 -13.36
C MET A 56 12.25 11.60 -12.91
N ASP A 57 12.03 12.14 -11.71
CA ASP A 57 12.84 13.20 -11.13
C ASP A 57 14.13 12.69 -10.46
N LYS A 58 14.39 11.37 -10.49
CA LYS A 58 15.56 10.70 -9.89
C LYS A 58 15.81 11.09 -8.43
N MET A 59 14.74 11.21 -7.66
CA MET A 59 14.77 11.72 -6.28
C MET A 59 15.30 10.70 -5.25
N ALA A 60 15.60 9.46 -5.67
CA ALA A 60 15.97 8.35 -4.79
C ALA A 60 17.33 7.75 -5.13
N SER A 61 18.04 7.26 -4.11
CA SER A 61 19.28 6.47 -4.26
C SER A 61 19.05 5.13 -4.97
N SER A 62 17.85 4.56 -4.80
CA SER A 62 17.41 3.30 -5.44
C SER A 62 16.08 3.50 -6.18
N PRO A 63 16.07 4.16 -7.36
CA PRO A 63 14.84 4.59 -8.04
C PRO A 63 13.91 3.43 -8.42
N ILE A 64 14.46 2.30 -8.86
CA ILE A 64 13.68 1.15 -9.33
C ILE A 64 12.97 0.46 -8.16
N THR A 65 13.69 0.23 -7.05
CA THR A 65 13.12 -0.37 -5.84
C THR A 65 12.01 0.50 -5.28
N MET A 66 12.22 1.81 -5.27
CA MET A 66 11.23 2.76 -4.81
C MET A 66 10.01 2.83 -5.74
N LEU A 67 10.21 2.87 -7.06
CA LEU A 67 9.10 2.81 -8.01
C LEU A 67 8.28 1.52 -7.84
N GLY A 68 8.95 0.36 -7.75
CA GLY A 68 8.30 -0.92 -7.54
C GLY A 68 7.49 -0.97 -6.24
N LEU A 69 8.02 -0.35 -5.18
CA LEU A 69 7.32 -0.22 -3.92
C LEU A 69 6.05 0.62 -4.07
N TYR A 70 6.14 1.82 -4.63
CA TYR A 70 4.98 2.70 -4.76
C TYR A 70 3.90 2.10 -5.66
N ILE A 71 4.30 1.39 -6.73
CA ILE A 71 3.37 0.67 -7.60
C ILE A 71 2.70 -0.48 -6.85
N SER A 72 3.46 -1.35 -6.18
CA SER A 72 2.89 -2.50 -5.45
C SER A 72 2.00 -2.05 -4.28
N SER A 73 2.45 -1.05 -3.53
CA SER A 73 1.70 -0.34 -2.49
C SER A 73 0.40 0.25 -3.04
N GLY A 74 0.50 0.94 -4.17
CA GLY A 74 -0.63 1.60 -4.80
C GLY A 74 -1.67 0.63 -5.36
N LEU A 75 -1.22 -0.43 -6.04
CA LEU A 75 -2.08 -1.52 -6.50
C LEU A 75 -2.77 -2.20 -5.32
N THR A 76 -2.06 -2.44 -4.22
CA THR A 76 -2.65 -2.98 -2.99
C THR A 76 -3.79 -2.08 -2.50
N GLY A 77 -3.56 -0.76 -2.40
CA GLY A 77 -4.59 0.21 -2.03
C GLY A 77 -5.81 0.20 -2.96
N VAL A 78 -5.59 0.15 -4.28
CA VAL A 78 -6.66 0.07 -5.29
C VAL A 78 -7.47 -1.22 -5.15
N PHE A 79 -6.81 -2.36 -4.96
CA PHE A 79 -7.47 -3.65 -4.82
C PHE A 79 -8.06 -3.91 -3.42
N THR A 80 -7.77 -3.07 -2.43
CA THR A 80 -8.44 -3.10 -1.12
C THR A 80 -9.94 -2.88 -1.28
N PHE A 81 -10.40 -1.96 -2.16
CA PHE A 81 -11.84 -1.72 -2.33
C PHE A 81 -12.63 -2.95 -2.76
N PRO A 82 -12.32 -3.61 -3.90
CA PRO A 82 -13.05 -4.80 -4.29
C PRO A 82 -12.88 -5.94 -3.26
N THR A 83 -11.75 -6.02 -2.56
CA THR A 83 -11.52 -7.00 -1.49
C THR A 83 -12.46 -6.77 -0.29
N THR A 84 -12.61 -5.53 0.16
CA THR A 84 -13.55 -5.17 1.23
C THR A 84 -15.00 -5.40 0.82
N LEU A 85 -15.34 -5.14 -0.45
CA LEU A 85 -16.69 -5.37 -0.98
C LEU A 85 -17.03 -6.87 -1.04
N ILE A 86 -16.09 -7.71 -1.47
CA ILE A 86 -16.21 -9.18 -1.40
C ILE A 86 -16.52 -9.58 0.04
N TYR A 87 -15.74 -9.10 1.00
CA TYR A 87 -15.90 -9.48 2.41
C TYR A 87 -17.27 -9.07 2.97
N ASP A 88 -17.72 -7.84 2.68
CA ASP A 88 -19.01 -7.33 3.13
C ASP A 88 -20.22 -8.00 2.42
N MET A 89 -20.07 -8.43 1.15
CA MET A 89 -21.15 -9.03 0.35
C MET A 89 -21.24 -10.56 0.47
N LEU A 90 -20.17 -11.24 0.91
CA LEU A 90 -20.10 -12.71 0.99
C LEU A 90 -20.27 -13.33 2.40
N PRO A 91 -20.91 -12.73 3.42
CA PRO A 91 -21.21 -13.48 4.62
C PRO A 91 -22.33 -14.49 4.31
N GLY A 92 -21.95 -15.70 3.85
CA GLY A 92 -22.84 -16.86 3.75
C GLY A 92 -23.21 -17.37 2.35
N LYS A 93 -22.56 -16.96 1.24
CA LYS A 93 -22.82 -17.55 -0.10
C LYS A 93 -21.66 -18.41 -0.60
N ALA A 94 -21.91 -19.71 -0.77
CA ALA A 94 -20.94 -20.79 -0.96
C ALA A 94 -20.15 -20.81 -2.30
N LYS A 95 -20.28 -19.80 -3.17
CA LYS A 95 -19.53 -19.73 -4.44
C LYS A 95 -19.09 -18.31 -4.76
N VAL A 96 -17.82 -18.03 -4.51
CA VAL A 96 -17.14 -16.83 -5.01
C VAL A 96 -16.83 -17.04 -6.49
N SER A 97 -17.10 -16.04 -7.34
CA SER A 97 -16.81 -16.14 -8.78
C SER A 97 -15.30 -16.18 -9.03
N LYS A 98 -14.86 -16.82 -10.12
CA LYS A 98 -13.43 -16.87 -10.51
C LYS A 98 -12.82 -15.47 -10.65
N LEU A 99 -13.60 -14.48 -11.11
CA LEU A 99 -13.16 -13.09 -11.22
C LEU A 99 -12.78 -12.50 -9.86
N TRP A 100 -13.63 -12.69 -8.84
CA TRP A 100 -13.37 -12.22 -7.48
C TRP A 100 -12.17 -12.93 -6.84
N THR A 101 -11.97 -14.22 -7.14
CA THR A 101 -10.77 -14.94 -6.72
C THR A 101 -9.51 -14.34 -7.32
N VAL A 102 -9.50 -14.00 -8.62
CA VAL A 102 -8.35 -13.35 -9.26
C VAL A 102 -8.04 -12.00 -8.62
N VAL A 103 -9.07 -11.20 -8.33
CA VAL A 103 -8.90 -9.91 -7.64
C VAL A 103 -8.25 -10.07 -6.27
N LEU A 104 -8.70 -11.05 -5.47
CA LEU A 104 -8.09 -11.35 -4.17
C LEU A 104 -6.64 -11.81 -4.30
N VAL A 105 -6.34 -12.65 -5.29
CA VAL A 105 -4.96 -13.11 -5.54
C VAL A 105 -4.05 -11.93 -5.90
N ILE A 106 -4.50 -11.01 -6.76
CA ILE A 106 -3.73 -9.81 -7.11
C ILE A 106 -3.50 -8.93 -5.88
N PHE A 107 -4.52 -8.73 -5.05
CA PHE A 107 -4.39 -8.00 -3.78
C PHE A 107 -3.30 -8.60 -2.88
N TRP A 108 -3.35 -9.92 -2.64
CA TRP A 108 -2.38 -10.60 -1.77
C TRP A 108 -0.96 -10.58 -2.35
N ILE A 109 -0.81 -10.77 -3.66
CA ILE A 109 0.51 -10.66 -4.32
C ILE A 109 1.04 -9.22 -4.19
N GLY A 110 0.21 -8.22 -4.48
CA GLY A 110 0.58 -6.82 -4.34
C GLY A 110 1.03 -6.48 -2.92
N LEU A 111 0.27 -6.93 -1.92
CA LEU A 111 0.56 -6.71 -0.51
C LEU A 111 1.88 -7.38 -0.10
N ALA A 112 2.09 -8.63 -0.51
CA ALA A 112 3.32 -9.37 -0.20
C ALA A 112 4.55 -8.72 -0.84
N VAL A 113 4.46 -8.33 -2.11
CA VAL A 113 5.53 -7.62 -2.81
C VAL A 113 5.81 -6.26 -2.16
N ALA A 114 4.77 -5.50 -1.83
CA ALA A 114 4.91 -4.21 -1.15
C ALA A 114 5.59 -4.38 0.22
N ALA A 115 5.21 -5.39 1.00
CA ALA A 115 5.82 -5.67 2.31
C ALA A 115 7.30 -6.06 2.20
N VAL A 116 7.66 -6.89 1.23
CA VAL A 116 9.07 -7.28 1.00
C VAL A 116 9.88 -6.06 0.56
N LEU A 117 9.39 -5.28 -0.40
CA LEU A 117 10.07 -4.08 -0.85
C LEU A 117 10.20 -3.04 0.28
N ALA A 118 9.18 -2.92 1.13
CA ALA A 118 9.22 -2.08 2.32
C ALA A 118 10.31 -2.49 3.31
N ALA A 119 10.46 -3.80 3.54
CA ALA A 119 11.50 -4.31 4.41
C ALA A 119 12.90 -4.02 3.84
N LEU A 120 13.09 -4.22 2.53
CA LEU A 120 14.37 -3.97 1.86
C LEU A 120 14.78 -2.49 1.91
N THR A 121 13.86 -1.58 1.59
CA THR A 121 14.14 -0.14 1.66
C THR A 121 14.36 0.35 3.08
N ALA A 122 13.65 -0.19 4.07
CA ALA A 122 13.86 0.15 5.47
C ALA A 122 15.26 -0.26 5.96
N ILE A 123 15.74 -1.44 5.57
CA ILE A 123 17.08 -1.92 5.92
C ILE A 123 18.17 -0.99 5.37
N GLU A 124 18.00 -0.48 4.14
CA GLU A 124 18.94 0.46 3.53
C GLU A 124 18.86 1.87 4.14
N ALA A 125 17.67 2.32 4.50
CA ALA A 125 17.42 3.67 4.97
C ALA A 125 17.81 3.89 6.44
N VAL A 126 17.64 2.88 7.32
CA VAL A 126 17.91 2.99 8.76
C VAL A 126 19.37 3.41 9.07
N PRO A 127 20.41 2.79 8.49
CA PRO A 127 21.79 3.20 8.72
C PRO A 127 22.06 4.65 8.28
N GLN A 128 21.51 5.06 7.13
CA GLN A 128 21.68 6.42 6.62
C GLN A 128 21.01 7.47 7.53
N HIS A 129 19.86 7.12 8.11
CA HIS A 129 19.14 7.99 9.04
C HIS A 129 19.84 8.12 10.40
N LEU A 130 20.54 7.07 10.85
CA LEU A 130 21.33 7.10 12.09
C LEU A 130 22.66 7.85 11.94
N LEU A 131 23.23 7.91 10.74
CA LEU A 131 24.50 8.60 10.46
C LEU A 131 24.34 10.11 10.20
N SER A 132 23.12 10.55 9.88
CA SER A 132 22.79 11.96 9.69
C SER A 132 21.50 12.27 10.45
N ALA A 133 21.64 12.66 11.72
CA ALA A 133 20.56 13.29 12.45
C ALA A 133 20.11 14.57 11.70
N PRO A 134 18.81 14.93 11.77
CA PRO A 134 18.24 16.04 11.01
C PRO A 134 18.93 17.40 11.24
#